data_AF-C7P5I6-F1
#
_entry.id   AF-C7P5I6-F1
#
_cell.length_a   1.000
_cell.length_b   1.000
_cell.length_c   1.000
_cell.angle_alpha   90.00
_cell.angle_beta   90.00
_cell.angle_gamma   90.00
#
_symmetry.space_group_name_H-M   'P 1'
#
loop_
_entity.id
_entity.type
_entity.pdbx_description
1 polymer ?
#
loop_
_entity_poly.entity_id
_entity_poly.type
_entity_poly.pdbx_seq_one_letter_code
_entity_poly.pdbx_strand_id
1 'polypeptide(L)'
;MAIAYAKLYELILKKVKDEKEAREFYDVIIELMKEGKIEVKNELKDELRGELATKEDVKYLEGKIDMVKKELEYKLIIHTLIILFAIIITNPNAIELIKLLFGFK
;
A
#
# COMPACT_ATOMS: atom_id res chain seq x y z
N MET A 1 -17.92 1.58 28.58
CA MET A 1 -18.63 0.31 28.28
C MET A 1 -19.34 -0.26 29.51
N ALA A 2 -18.64 -0.58 30.60
CA ALA A 2 -19.27 -1.14 31.81
C ALA A 2 -20.44 -0.30 32.37
N ILE A 3 -20.30 1.03 32.36
CA ILE A 3 -21.35 1.97 32.80
C ILE A 3 -22.62 1.91 31.91
N ALA A 4 -22.46 1.69 30.60
CA ALA A 4 -23.59 1.63 29.67
C ALA A 4 -24.37 0.32 29.81
N TYR A 5 -23.66 -0.80 30.00
CA TYR A 5 -24.26 -2.11 30.23
C TYR A 5 -25.01 -2.16 31.57
N ALA A 6 -24.44 -1.59 32.64
CA ALA A 6 -25.13 -1.46 33.92
C ALA A 6 -26.42 -0.63 33.79
N LYS A 7 -26.35 0.53 33.11
CA LYS A 7 -27.54 1.36 32.85
C LYS A 7 -28.60 0.65 32.02
N LEU A 8 -28.20 -0.16 31.03
CA LEU A 8 -29.12 -0.96 30.22
C LEU A 8 -29.87 -1.96 31.09
N TYR A 9 -29.16 -2.72 31.92
CA TYR A 9 -29.78 -3.68 32.84
C TYR A 9 -30.73 -3.01 33.82
N GLU A 10 -30.31 -1.90 34.44
CA GLU A 10 -31.16 -1.11 35.35
C GLU A 10 -32.44 -0.61 34.66
N LEU A 11 -32.34 -0.18 33.40
CA LEU A 11 -33.48 0.30 32.62
C LEU A 11 -34.47 -0.82 32.30
N ILE A 12 -33.96 -2.00 31.92
CA ILE A 12 -34.77 -3.19 31.67
C ILE A 12 -35.47 -3.62 32.96
N LEU A 13 -34.73 -3.75 34.06
CA LEU A 13 -35.27 -4.14 35.37
C LEU A 13 -36.36 -3.18 35.84
N LYS A 14 -36.16 -1.86 35.66
CA LYS A 14 -37.16 -0.85 36.01
C LYS A 14 -38.47 -1.00 35.21
N LYS A 15 -38.41 -1.53 33.99
CA LYS A 15 -39.57 -1.67 33.10
C LYS A 15 -40.28 -3.01 33.27
N VAL A 16 -39.52 -4.09 33.31
CA VAL A 16 -40.02 -5.48 33.42
C VAL A 16 -40.45 -5.80 34.85
N LYS A 17 -39.76 -5.23 35.86
CA LYS A 17 -40.02 -5.42 37.30
C LYS A 17 -39.91 -6.88 37.79
N ASP A 18 -39.37 -7.76 36.96
CA ASP A 18 -38.98 -9.13 37.30
C ASP A 18 -37.48 -9.30 36.98
N GLU A 19 -36.71 -9.80 37.94
CA GLU A 19 -35.26 -9.93 37.79
C GLU A 19 -34.86 -11.00 36.78
N LYS A 20 -35.61 -12.10 36.71
CA LYS A 20 -35.29 -13.22 35.83
C LYS A 20 -35.53 -12.82 34.38
N GLU A 21 -36.69 -12.26 34.11
CA GLU A 21 -37.09 -11.80 32.78
C GLU A 21 -36.20 -10.62 32.34
N ALA A 22 -35.85 -9.69 33.25
CA ALA A 22 -34.90 -8.61 32.95
C ALA A 22 -33.51 -9.13 32.55
N ARG A 23 -33.06 -10.22 33.17
CA ARG A 23 -31.77 -10.85 32.84
C ARG A 23 -31.82 -11.54 31.48
N GLU A 24 -32.90 -12.25 31.17
CA GLU A 24 -33.09 -12.86 29.85
C GLU A 24 -33.08 -11.81 28.73
N PHE A 25 -33.82 -10.71 28.89
CA PHE A 25 -33.79 -9.59 27.93
C PHE A 25 -32.41 -8.96 27.79
N TYR A 26 -31.71 -8.76 28.91
CA TYR A 26 -30.37 -8.21 28.90
C TYR A 26 -29.40 -9.11 28.13
N ASP A 27 -29.40 -10.42 28.40
CA ASP A 27 -28.50 -11.37 27.75
C ASP A 27 -28.74 -11.42 26.24
N VAL A 28 -30.00 -11.42 25.78
CA VAL A 28 -30.37 -11.36 24.35
C VAL A 28 -29.86 -10.06 23.71
N ILE A 29 -30.06 -8.91 24.33
CA ILE A 29 -29.60 -7.63 23.78
C ILE A 29 -28.06 -7.59 23.69
N ILE A 30 -27.36 -8.16 24.67
CA ILE A 30 -25.90 -8.29 24.64
C ILE A 30 -25.44 -9.18 23.49
N GLU A 31 -26.11 -10.31 23.25
CA GLU A 31 -25.81 -11.18 22.11
C GLU A 31 -26.01 -10.45 20.78
N LEU A 32 -27.15 -9.81 20.57
CA LEU A 32 -27.42 -9.03 19.36
C LEU A 32 -26.38 -7.94 19.12
N MET A 33 -25.95 -7.24 20.17
CA MET A 33 -24.89 -6.22 20.05
C MET A 33 -23.52 -6.83 19.69
N LYS A 34 -23.21 -8.04 20.18
CA LYS A 34 -21.97 -8.74 19.81
C LYS A 34 -22.02 -9.17 18.34
N GLU A 35 -23.15 -9.70 17.89
CA GLU A 35 -23.37 -10.09 16.49
C GLU A 35 -23.22 -8.89 15.55
N GLY A 36 -23.93 -7.80 15.81
CA GLY A 36 -23.82 -6.59 14.98
C GLY A 36 -22.40 -6.00 14.97
N LYS A 37 -21.66 -6.10 16.09
CA LYS A 37 -20.25 -5.69 16.12
C LYS A 37 -19.37 -6.56 15.21
N ILE A 38 -19.65 -7.86 15.13
CA ILE A 38 -18.90 -8.79 14.27
C ILE A 38 -19.21 -8.50 12.80
N GLU A 39 -20.49 -8.27 12.47
CA GLU A 39 -20.94 -7.90 11.13
C GLU A 39 -20.25 -6.64 10.63
N VAL A 40 -20.34 -5.53 11.38
CA VAL A 40 -19.68 -4.25 11.03
C VAL A 40 -18.17 -4.42 10.90
N LYS A 41 -17.53 -5.23 11.76
CA LYS A 41 -16.09 -5.48 11.67
C LYS A 41 -15.72 -6.27 10.41
N ASN A 42 -16.57 -7.20 9.98
CA ASN A 42 -16.33 -7.98 8.78
C ASN A 42 -16.55 -7.13 7.52
N GLU A 43 -17.61 -6.33 7.46
CA GLU A 43 -17.85 -5.38 6.38
C GLU A 43 -16.68 -4.42 6.22
N LEU A 44 -16.24 -3.76 7.31
CA LEU A 44 -15.09 -2.87 7.28
C LEU A 44 -13.81 -3.59 6.83
N LYS A 45 -13.62 -4.84 7.25
CA LYS A 45 -12.44 -5.62 6.86
C LYS A 45 -12.46 -5.93 5.37
N ASP A 46 -13.62 -6.21 4.79
CA ASP A 46 -13.75 -6.53 3.38
C ASP A 46 -13.65 -5.27 2.51
N GLU A 47 -14.24 -4.14 2.92
CA GLU A 47 -14.03 -2.84 2.27
C GLU A 47 -12.54 -2.45 2.27
N LEU A 48 -11.88 -2.51 3.43
CA LEU A 48 -10.46 -2.17 3.55
C LEU A 48 -9.56 -3.11 2.75
N ARG A 49 -9.94 -4.39 2.57
CA ARG A 49 -9.19 -5.33 1.72
C ARG A 49 -9.27 -4.97 0.24
N GLY A 50 -10.38 -4.40 -0.21
CA GLY A 50 -10.55 -3.96 -1.59
C GLY A 50 -9.84 -2.63 -1.88
N GLU A 51 -9.76 -1.74 -0.91
CA GLU A 51 -9.20 -0.39 -1.09
C GLU A 51 -7.70 -0.27 -0.77
N LEU A 52 -7.19 -1.06 0.17
CA LEU A 52 -5.80 -0.96 0.62
C LEU A 52 -4.88 -1.85 -0.22
N ALA A 53 -3.82 -1.24 -0.75
CA ALA A 53 -2.72 -1.98 -1.34
C ALA A 53 -2.05 -2.87 -0.27
N THR A 54 -1.83 -4.14 -0.62
CA THR A 54 -1.09 -5.07 0.21
C THR A 54 0.41 -4.82 0.11
N LYS A 55 1.17 -5.42 1.03
CA LYS A 55 2.64 -5.41 0.95
C LYS A 55 3.14 -6.06 -0.35
N GLU A 56 2.40 -7.01 -0.91
CA GLU A 56 2.74 -7.68 -2.16
C GLU A 56 2.57 -6.73 -3.36
N ASP A 57 1.51 -5.92 -3.36
CA ASP A 57 1.28 -4.90 -4.39
C ASP A 57 2.41 -3.86 -4.41
N VAL A 58 2.81 -3.38 -3.22
CA VAL A 58 3.95 -2.45 -3.08
C VAL A 58 5.22 -3.07 -3.63
N LYS A 59 5.56 -4.29 -3.21
CA LYS A 59 6.75 -5.01 -3.67
C LYS A 59 6.74 -5.24 -5.18
N TYR A 60 5.59 -5.55 -5.76
CA TYR A 60 5.43 -5.69 -7.20
C TYR A 60 5.69 -4.38 -7.94
N LEU A 61 5.17 -3.26 -7.43
CA LEU A 61 5.41 -1.93 -8.00
C LEU A 61 6.87 -1.49 -7.85
N GLU A 62 7.51 -1.76 -6.72
CA GLU A 62 8.95 -1.53 -6.52
C GLU A 62 9.78 -2.28 -7.58
N GLY A 63 9.47 -3.57 -7.81
CA GLY A 63 10.15 -4.36 -8.84
C GLY A 63 9.94 -3.81 -10.26
N LYS A 64 8.75 -3.31 -10.57
CA LYS A 64 8.47 -2.62 -11.84
C LYS A 64 9.28 -1.33 -11.98
N ILE A 65 9.33 -0.52 -10.92
CA ILE A 65 10.11 0.73 -10.89
C ILE A 65 11.59 0.43 -11.12
N ASP A 66 12.14 -0.59 -10.48
CA ASP A 66 13.55 -0.95 -10.62
C ASP A 66 13.88 -1.46 -12.02
N MET A 67 12.99 -2.23 -12.67
CA MET A 67 13.15 -2.59 -14.08
C MET A 67 13.18 -1.37 -14.99
N VAL A 68 12.24 -0.44 -14.80
CA VAL A 68 12.18 0.80 -15.60
C VAL A 68 13.41 1.66 -15.39
N LYS A 69 13.88 1.82 -14.15
CA LYS A 69 15.12 2.54 -13.84
C LYS A 69 16.31 1.93 -14.57
N LYS A 70 16.47 0.61 -14.49
CA LYS A 70 17.57 -0.11 -15.14
C LYS A 70 17.53 0.04 -16.67
N GLU A 71 16.34 -0.05 -17.26
CA GLU A 71 16.16 0.19 -18.70
C GLU A 71 16.55 1.63 -19.08
N LEU A 72 16.15 2.60 -18.28
CA LEU A 72 16.48 4.01 -18.49
C LEU A 72 17.99 4.27 -18.36
N GLU A 73 18.64 3.69 -17.37
CA GLU A 73 20.11 3.76 -17.19
C GLU A 73 20.84 3.25 -18.43
N TYR A 74 20.47 2.08 -18.96
CA TYR A 74 21.08 1.55 -20.18
C TYR A 74 20.85 2.46 -21.39
N LYS A 75 19.63 2.99 -21.56
CA LYS A 75 19.32 3.92 -22.64
C LYS A 75 20.16 5.19 -22.53
N LEU A 76 20.32 5.74 -21.33
CA LEU A 76 21.14 6.93 -21.08
C LEU A 76 22.63 6.68 -21.36
N ILE A 77 23.17 5.54 -20.94
CA ILE A 77 24.56 5.15 -21.23
C ILE A 77 24.78 5.09 -22.75
N ILE A 78 23.92 4.35 -23.46
CA ILE A 78 24.02 4.20 -24.92
C ILE A 78 23.90 5.57 -25.61
N HIS A 79 22.93 6.39 -25.20
CA HIS A 79 22.73 7.71 -25.78
C HIS A 79 23.94 8.63 -25.54
N THR A 80 24.53 8.59 -24.35
CA THR A 80 25.72 9.36 -24.00
C THR A 80 26.92 8.94 -24.86
N LEU A 81 27.11 7.63 -25.07
CA LEU A 81 28.17 7.12 -25.95
C LEU A 81 27.97 7.59 -27.39
N ILE A 82 26.74 7.53 -27.91
CA ILE A 82 26.42 8.00 -29.28
C ILE A 82 26.77 9.50 -29.42
N ILE A 83 26.37 10.33 -28.45
CA ILE A 83 26.70 11.77 -28.46
C ILE A 83 28.22 11.97 -28.44
N LEU A 84 28.94 11.25 -27.58
CA LEU A 84 30.39 11.37 -27.48
C LEU A 84 31.08 10.98 -28.81
N PHE A 85 30.66 9.88 -29.44
CA PHE A 85 31.16 9.49 -30.75
C PHE A 85 30.82 10.54 -31.82
N ALA A 86 29.61 11.10 -31.81
CA ALA A 86 29.23 12.15 -32.74
C ALA A 86 30.12 13.40 -32.59
N ILE A 87 30.39 13.83 -31.35
CA ILE A 87 31.29 14.96 -31.07
C ILE A 87 32.71 14.68 -31.58
N ILE A 88 33.23 13.46 -31.34
CA ILE A 88 34.57 13.07 -31.78
C ILE A 88 34.67 13.05 -33.31
N ILE A 89 33.72 12.41 -33.99
CA ILE A 89 33.74 12.24 -35.45
C ILE A 89 33.50 13.58 -36.16
N THR A 90 32.70 14.47 -35.58
CA THR A 90 32.44 15.81 -36.16
C THR A 90 33.55 16.83 -35.86
N ASN A 91 34.52 16.50 -35.00
CA ASN A 91 35.62 17.39 -34.64
C ASN A 91 36.96 16.87 -35.23
N PRO A 92 37.47 17.48 -36.32
CA PRO A 92 38.73 17.07 -36.94
C PRO A 92 39.92 17.03 -35.96
N ASN A 93 40.00 17.99 -35.03
CA ASN A 93 41.06 18.04 -34.02
C ASN A 93 41.01 16.83 -33.07
N ALA A 94 39.80 16.36 -32.73
CA ALA A 94 39.63 15.17 -31.91
C ALA A 94 40.10 13.89 -32.65
N ILE A 95 39.83 13.81 -33.96
CA ILE A 95 40.30 12.70 -34.81
C ILE A 95 41.83 12.71 -34.92
N GLU A 96 42.45 13.86 -35.18
CA GLU A 96 43.91 13.99 -35.25
C GLU A 96 44.59 13.61 -33.92
N LEU A 97 44.02 14.03 -32.80
CA LEU A 97 44.49 13.64 -31.48
C LEU A 97 44.44 12.12 -31.29
N ILE A 98 43.36 11.45 -31.70
CA ILE A 98 43.23 9.99 -31.66
C ILE A 98 44.29 9.33 -32.56
N LYS A 99 44.50 9.83 -33.77
CA LYS A 99 45.55 9.30 -34.68
C LYS A 99 46.93 9.37 -34.03
N LEU A 100 47.24 10.49 -33.38
CA LEU A 100 48.50 10.68 -32.68
C LEU A 100 48.66 9.73 -31.48
N LEU A 101 47.61 9.55 -30.67
CA LEU A 101 47.61 8.67 -29.51
C LEU A 101 47.80 7.19 -29.86
N PHE A 102 47.23 6.75 -30.99
CA PHE A 102 47.29 5.36 -31.43
C PHE A 102 48.34 5.09 -32.53
N GLY A 103 49.13 6.10 -32.92
CA GLY A 103 50.21 5.96 -33.90
C GLY A 103 49.74 5.70 -35.33
N PHE A 104 48.50 6.08 -35.66
CA PHE A 104 48.00 6.04 -37.05
C PHE A 104 48.62 7.20 -37.84
N LYS A 105 49.17 6.92 -39.02
CA LYS A 105 49.61 7.96 -39.97
C LYS A 105 48.44 8.62 -40.67
#